data_AF-A0A931PJH9-F1
#
_entry.id   AF-A0A931PJH9-F1
#
_cell.length_a   1.000
_cell.length_b   1.000
_cell.length_c   1.000
_cell.angle_alpha   90.00
_cell.angle_beta   90.00
_cell.angle_gamma   90.00
#
_symmetry.space_group_name_H-M   'P 1'
#
loop_
_entity.id
_entity.type
_entity.pdbx_description
1 polymer ?
#
loop_
_entity_poly.entity_id
_entity_poly.type
_entity_poly.pdbx_seq_one_letter_code
_entity_poly.pdbx_strand_id
1 'polypeptide(L)'
;MISRNLRHFRLVLAVADLGSVTEASAVAHVTQPAVTQAIAKIEREAGGLIFDRGRGGLFLTPRGEVLTARLRRAFALLDPALEDVAPRLKLTVTSAQLKALIAVREAENFTLAAQRMGMSQPTVHRAVTQIEAEAGRRLFERTAQGVVATRPCAALAQAGRLAFYELDQAEADLAEFEGREVGRIVIGSMPLSRSVLLPKALAGFRAERPRLPVRVLDGPYDLLLAGLLRGEIDFLVGALRDPAPLGEVMQRPLFDDQLALIAGLDHPLAGRHDLTLDDLARYPWIVPRAGTPTRVQFDALFAEGGIVPPASILECGSILLMREMLGMSDHLGCISRQQANAEIGKGLVRALDFATRLPARPIGLTLRTNWEPTAAQRLLLDLLQAAVPG
;
A
#
# COMPACT_ATOMS: atom_id res chain seq x y z
N MET A 1 8.88 -1.88 -21.03
CA MET A 1 9.66 -1.85 -19.78
C MET A 1 10.91 -1.03 -19.95
N ILE A 2 10.96 0.06 -19.20
CA ILE A 2 12.09 0.98 -19.19
C ILE A 2 13.27 0.28 -18.51
N SER A 3 14.45 0.34 -19.14
CA SER A 3 15.66 -0.16 -18.54
C SER A 3 15.90 0.63 -17.26
N ARG A 4 15.78 -0.04 -16.11
CA ARG A 4 15.95 0.57 -14.78
C ARG A 4 17.42 0.92 -14.52
N ASN A 5 18.07 1.65 -15.42
CA ASN A 5 19.46 2.04 -15.31
C ASN A 5 19.53 3.38 -14.55
N LEU A 6 19.89 3.31 -13.27
CA LEU A 6 19.94 4.47 -12.39
C LEU A 6 20.86 5.56 -12.93
N ARG A 7 21.99 5.20 -13.55
CA ARG A 7 22.91 6.17 -14.16
C ARG A 7 22.25 6.92 -15.31
N HIS A 8 21.52 6.23 -16.19
CA HIS A 8 20.79 6.88 -17.29
C HIS A 8 19.71 7.82 -16.75
N PHE A 9 18.97 7.41 -15.72
CA PHE A 9 17.97 8.27 -15.08
C PHE A 9 18.58 9.51 -14.43
N ARG A 10 19.76 9.40 -13.80
CA ARG A 10 20.49 10.57 -13.31
C ARG A 10 20.92 11.51 -14.44
N LEU A 11 21.32 10.98 -15.60
CA LEU A 11 21.64 11.80 -16.76
C LEU A 11 20.41 12.53 -17.32
N VAL A 12 19.25 11.86 -17.34
CA VAL A 12 17.97 12.50 -17.71
C VAL A 12 17.65 13.65 -16.76
N LEU A 13 17.77 13.43 -15.44
CA LEU A 13 17.55 14.50 -14.46
C LEU A 13 18.54 15.66 -14.61
N ALA A 14 19.83 15.36 -14.80
CA ALA A 14 20.84 16.40 -15.01
C ALA A 14 20.53 17.27 -16.24
N VAL A 15 20.05 16.67 -17.34
CA VAL A 15 19.64 17.41 -18.54
C VAL A 15 18.36 18.21 -18.29
N ALA A 16 17.42 17.66 -17.53
CA ALA A 16 16.19 18.35 -17.14
C ALA A 16 16.45 19.58 -16.26
N ASP A 17 17.43 19.50 -15.36
CA ASP A 17 17.75 20.58 -14.43
C ASP A 17 18.63 21.66 -15.08
N LEU A 18 19.49 21.30 -16.04
CA LEU A 18 20.44 22.23 -16.70
C LEU A 18 19.98 22.73 -18.07
N GLY A 19 19.01 22.07 -18.73
CA GLY A 19 18.58 22.40 -20.09
C GLY A 19 19.65 22.17 -21.17
N SER A 20 20.76 21.50 -20.85
CA SER A 20 21.94 21.36 -21.74
C SER A 20 22.61 20.00 -21.61
N VAL A 21 22.77 19.29 -22.73
CA VAL A 21 23.54 18.03 -22.79
C VAL A 21 25.01 18.26 -22.46
N THR A 22 25.56 19.39 -22.93
CA THR A 22 26.95 19.77 -22.70
C THR A 22 27.23 19.92 -21.21
N GLU A 23 26.42 20.71 -20.52
CA GLU A 23 26.59 20.96 -19.08
C GLU A 23 26.32 19.70 -18.25
N ALA A 24 25.27 18.95 -18.60
CA ALA A 24 24.97 17.68 -17.93
C ALA A 24 26.13 16.67 -18.07
N SER A 25 26.78 16.60 -19.23
CA SER A 25 27.94 15.73 -19.44
C SER A 25 29.14 16.13 -18.58
N ALA A 26 29.37 17.44 -18.43
CA ALA A 26 30.46 17.97 -17.60
C ALA A 26 30.23 17.67 -16.11
N VAL A 27 29.02 17.93 -15.60
CA VAL A 27 28.65 17.66 -14.20
C VAL A 27 28.65 16.17 -13.89
N ALA A 28 28.20 15.33 -14.83
CA ALA A 28 28.18 13.88 -14.63
C ALA A 28 29.52 13.18 -14.95
N HIS A 29 30.55 13.94 -15.34
CA HIS A 29 31.87 13.43 -15.75
C HIS A 29 31.80 12.31 -16.80
N VAL A 30 30.99 12.53 -17.84
CA VAL A 30 30.84 11.62 -18.99
C VAL A 30 30.97 12.38 -20.29
N THR A 31 31.12 11.66 -21.41
CA THR A 31 31.13 12.28 -22.73
C THR A 31 29.72 12.69 -23.16
N GLN A 32 29.58 13.77 -23.93
CA GLN A 32 28.29 14.20 -24.48
C GLN A 32 27.58 13.11 -25.30
N PRO A 33 28.28 12.30 -26.14
CA PRO A 33 27.65 11.17 -26.81
C PRO A 33 27.03 10.16 -25.84
N ALA A 34 27.63 9.93 -24.67
CA ALA A 34 27.08 9.01 -23.67
C ALA A 34 25.76 9.55 -23.07
N VAL A 35 25.67 10.86 -22.81
CA VAL A 35 24.42 11.51 -22.36
C VAL A 35 23.34 11.40 -23.44
N THR A 36 23.66 11.77 -24.68
CA THR A 36 22.73 11.69 -25.81
C THR A 36 22.22 10.26 -26.03
N GLN A 37 23.10 9.26 -25.95
CA GLN A 37 22.72 7.84 -26.10
C GLN A 37 21.85 7.36 -24.94
N ALA A 38 22.13 7.79 -23.70
CA ALA A 38 21.31 7.47 -22.54
C ALA A 38 19.90 8.04 -22.69
N ILE A 39 19.76 9.33 -23.04
CA ILE A 39 18.46 9.97 -23.30
C ILE A 39 17.73 9.23 -24.41
N ALA A 40 18.34 9.05 -25.58
CA ALA A 40 17.70 8.39 -26.72
C ALA A 40 17.25 6.95 -26.39
N LYS A 41 17.98 6.26 -25.51
CA LYS A 41 17.57 4.94 -25.01
C LYS A 41 16.33 5.04 -24.14
N ILE A 42 16.32 5.95 -23.15
CA ILE A 42 15.15 6.13 -22.29
C ILE A 42 13.94 6.61 -23.10
N GLU A 43 14.10 7.49 -24.09
CA GLU A 43 13.01 7.94 -24.97
C GLU A 43 12.38 6.78 -25.77
N ARG A 44 13.21 5.91 -26.35
CA ARG A 44 12.71 4.70 -27.04
C ARG A 44 11.94 3.78 -26.10
N GLU A 45 12.43 3.61 -24.88
CA GLU A 45 11.80 2.71 -23.90
C GLU A 45 10.56 3.33 -23.23
N ALA A 46 10.55 4.66 -23.09
CA ALA A 46 9.45 5.44 -22.56
C ALA A 46 8.33 5.62 -23.59
N GLY A 47 8.60 5.36 -24.88
CA GLY A 47 7.62 5.41 -25.98
C GLY A 47 7.48 6.79 -26.66
N GLY A 48 8.40 7.72 -26.42
CA GLY A 48 8.35 9.06 -27.00
C GLY A 48 9.46 9.98 -26.50
N LEU A 49 9.54 11.17 -27.10
CA LEU A 49 10.51 12.19 -26.72
C LEU A 49 10.27 12.68 -25.28
N ILE A 50 11.35 12.81 -24.54
CA ILE A 50 11.36 13.36 -23.17
C ILE A 50 11.75 14.83 -23.22
N PHE A 51 12.54 15.22 -24.22
CA PHE A 51 12.98 16.59 -24.41
C PHE A 51 12.64 17.13 -25.80
N ASP A 52 12.18 18.38 -25.85
CA ASP A 52 12.09 19.18 -27.07
C ASP A 52 13.26 20.16 -27.16
N ARG A 53 13.71 20.41 -28.39
CA ARG A 53 14.75 21.42 -28.67
C ARG A 53 14.08 22.77 -28.93
N GLY A 54 14.43 23.78 -28.12
CA GLY A 54 13.94 25.15 -28.27
C GLY A 54 15.06 26.16 -28.49
N ARG A 55 14.69 27.42 -28.77
CA ARG A 55 15.62 28.56 -28.75
C ARG A 55 16.00 28.83 -27.29
N GLY A 56 17.06 28.22 -26.82
CA GLY A 56 17.55 28.37 -25.43
C GLY A 56 17.97 27.07 -24.75
N GLY A 57 17.80 25.91 -25.39
CA GLY A 57 18.23 24.63 -24.82
C GLY A 57 17.22 23.52 -25.03
N LEU A 58 17.28 22.54 -24.14
CA LEU A 58 16.32 21.43 -24.05
C LEU A 58 15.26 21.73 -22.99
N PHE A 59 14.01 21.44 -23.34
CA PHE A 59 12.86 21.60 -22.46
C PHE A 59 12.14 20.26 -22.32
N LEU A 60 11.52 20.00 -21.17
CA LEU A 60 10.75 18.78 -20.97
C LEU A 60 9.48 18.79 -21.82
N THR A 61 9.18 17.67 -22.46
CA THR A 61 7.85 17.40 -22.99
C THR A 61 6.92 17.04 -21.81
N PRO A 62 5.57 17.01 -21.99
CA PRO A 62 4.67 16.50 -20.94
C PRO A 62 5.04 15.08 -20.46
N ARG A 63 5.56 14.25 -21.38
CA ARG A 63 6.07 12.90 -21.06
C ARG A 63 7.32 12.99 -20.18
N GLY A 64 8.21 13.93 -20.49
CA GLY A 64 9.41 14.20 -19.71
C GLY A 64 9.10 14.77 -18.32
N GLU A 65 8.09 15.62 -18.18
CA GLU A 65 7.64 16.14 -16.88
C GLU A 65 7.19 14.99 -15.96
N VAL A 66 6.33 14.10 -16.46
CA VAL A 66 5.84 12.92 -15.72
C VAL A 66 7.01 12.01 -15.31
N LEU A 67 7.90 11.67 -16.25
CA LEU A 67 9.04 10.81 -15.94
C LEU A 67 9.96 11.45 -14.91
N THR A 68 10.36 12.71 -15.12
CA THR A 68 11.31 13.39 -14.21
C THR A 68 10.71 13.59 -12.82
N ALA A 69 9.41 13.86 -12.68
CA ALA A 69 8.73 13.90 -11.40
C ALA A 69 8.87 12.57 -10.64
N ARG A 70 8.60 11.43 -11.31
CA ARG A 70 8.76 10.09 -10.72
C ARG A 70 10.21 9.75 -10.39
N LEU A 71 11.15 10.12 -11.26
CA LEU A 71 12.58 9.92 -11.00
C LEU A 71 13.06 10.71 -9.79
N ARG A 72 12.65 11.98 -9.64
CA ARG A 72 12.99 12.80 -8.47
C ARG A 72 12.45 12.18 -7.19
N ARG A 73 11.21 11.68 -7.19
CA ARG A 73 10.62 10.97 -6.05
C ARG A 73 11.39 9.69 -5.71
N ALA A 74 11.74 8.88 -6.71
CA ALA A 74 12.51 7.66 -6.52
C ALA A 74 13.89 7.95 -5.90
N PHE A 75 14.61 8.97 -6.38
CA PHE A 75 15.92 9.32 -5.86
C PHE A 75 15.85 10.08 -4.52
N ALA A 76 14.79 10.83 -4.23
CA ALA A 76 14.58 11.44 -2.92
C ALA A 76 14.44 10.38 -1.80
N LEU A 77 13.91 9.21 -2.14
CA LEU A 77 13.86 8.05 -1.24
C LEU A 77 15.21 7.32 -1.16
N LEU A 78 15.84 7.08 -2.32
CA LEU A 78 17.00 6.21 -2.43
C LEU A 78 18.32 6.87 -2.00
N ASP A 79 18.54 8.12 -2.38
CA ASP A 79 19.83 8.80 -2.24
C ASP A 79 20.25 8.99 -0.78
N PRO A 80 19.37 9.43 0.15
CA PRO A 80 19.74 9.55 1.56
C PRO A 80 20.15 8.20 2.17
N ALA A 81 19.47 7.11 1.80
CA ALA A 81 19.79 5.77 2.31
C ALA A 81 21.09 5.22 1.72
N LEU A 82 21.43 5.57 0.48
CA LEU A 82 22.73 5.25 -0.12
C LEU A 82 23.85 6.03 0.58
N GLU A 83 23.64 7.32 0.82
CA GLU A 83 24.61 8.20 1.47
C GLU A 83 24.90 7.79 2.92
N ASP A 84 23.88 7.35 3.67
CA ASP A 84 24.03 6.80 5.04
C ASP A 84 24.86 5.50 5.07
N VAL A 85 24.77 4.69 4.02
CA VAL A 85 25.63 3.51 3.88
C VAL A 85 27.04 3.93 3.48
N ALA A 86 27.19 4.63 2.35
CA ALA A 86 28.42 5.25 1.88
C ALA A 86 28.14 6.24 0.73
N PRO A 87 28.66 7.49 0.77
CA PRO A 87 28.38 8.52 -0.23
C PRO A 87 28.64 8.12 -1.69
N ARG A 88 29.64 7.27 -1.93
CA ARG A 88 29.99 6.81 -3.29
C ARG A 88 28.93 5.92 -3.93
N LEU A 89 28.15 5.18 -3.13
CA LEU A 89 27.13 4.26 -3.64
C LEU A 89 26.06 4.95 -4.47
N LYS A 90 25.78 6.23 -4.20
CA LYS A 90 24.89 7.07 -5.01
C LYS A 90 25.22 7.03 -6.51
N LEU A 91 26.51 6.94 -6.84
CA LEU A 91 27.05 6.99 -8.19
C LEU A 91 27.34 5.60 -8.78
N THR A 92 27.66 4.63 -7.93
CA THR A 92 28.17 3.32 -8.36
C THR A 92 27.16 2.19 -8.28
N VAL A 93 26.17 2.29 -7.39
CA VAL A 93 25.20 1.20 -7.19
C VAL A 93 24.34 1.00 -8.44
N THR A 94 24.14 -0.27 -8.79
CA THR A 94 23.30 -0.67 -9.90
C THR A 94 21.96 -1.21 -9.41
N SER A 95 20.94 -1.15 -10.27
CA SER A 95 19.63 -1.75 -9.95
C SER A 95 19.70 -3.25 -9.69
N ALA A 96 20.62 -3.98 -10.33
CA ALA A 96 20.80 -5.41 -10.08
C ALA A 96 21.33 -5.68 -8.66
N GLN A 97 22.30 -4.87 -8.21
CA GLN A 97 22.85 -4.94 -6.86
C GLN A 97 21.79 -4.57 -5.80
N LEU A 98 21.02 -3.50 -6.02
CA LEU A 98 19.92 -3.14 -5.12
C LEU A 98 18.85 -4.24 -5.03
N LYS A 99 18.46 -4.84 -6.17
CA LYS A 99 17.51 -5.97 -6.18
C LYS A 99 18.05 -7.18 -5.40
N ALA A 100 19.34 -7.49 -5.55
CA ALA A 100 19.99 -8.56 -4.80
C ALA A 100 19.99 -8.28 -3.29
N LEU A 101 20.33 -7.05 -2.88
CA LEU A 101 20.30 -6.64 -1.47
C LEU A 101 18.89 -6.75 -0.88
N ILE A 102 17.86 -6.26 -1.59
CA ILE A 102 16.45 -6.37 -1.18
C ILE A 102 16.05 -7.84 -1.03
N ALA A 103 16.36 -8.67 -2.02
CA ALA A 103 16.00 -10.10 -2.00
C ALA A 103 16.65 -10.84 -0.83
N VAL A 104 17.92 -10.54 -0.50
CA VAL A 104 18.61 -11.14 0.65
C VAL A 104 18.02 -10.63 1.96
N ARG A 105 17.67 -9.34 2.06
CA ARG A 105 16.98 -8.80 3.25
C ARG A 105 15.67 -9.50 3.54
N GLU A 106 14.89 -9.82 2.51
CA GLU A 106 13.55 -10.43 2.63
C GLU A 106 13.59 -11.95 2.82
N ALA A 107 14.63 -12.60 2.32
CA ALA A 107 14.80 -14.04 2.47
C ALA A 107 15.59 -14.42 3.72
N GLU A 108 16.38 -13.49 4.27
CA GLU A 108 17.37 -13.72 5.35
C GLU A 108 18.32 -14.90 5.05
N ASN A 109 18.43 -15.24 3.76
CA ASN A 109 19.14 -16.41 3.23
C ASN A 109 19.51 -16.18 1.76
N PHE A 110 20.79 -16.30 1.42
CA PHE A 110 21.30 -16.07 0.07
C PHE A 110 20.77 -17.08 -0.96
N THR A 111 20.59 -18.34 -0.58
CA THR A 111 20.10 -19.40 -1.46
C THR A 111 18.63 -19.14 -1.82
N LEU A 112 17.80 -18.84 -0.82
CA LEU A 112 16.39 -18.52 -1.04
C LEU A 112 16.23 -17.22 -1.83
N ALA A 113 17.05 -16.21 -1.56
CA ALA A 113 17.07 -14.97 -2.35
C ALA A 113 17.39 -15.25 -3.83
N ALA A 114 18.41 -16.07 -4.10
CA ALA A 114 18.79 -16.43 -5.46
C ALA A 114 17.68 -17.22 -6.20
N GLN A 115 17.03 -18.17 -5.51
CA GLN A 115 15.88 -18.89 -6.04
C GLN A 115 14.72 -17.95 -6.40
N ARG A 116 14.36 -17.01 -5.50
CA ARG A 116 13.31 -16.01 -5.74
C ARG A 116 13.64 -15.08 -6.92
N MET A 117 14.92 -14.78 -7.13
CA MET A 117 15.38 -13.95 -8.25
C MET A 117 15.56 -14.74 -9.57
N GLY A 118 15.44 -16.08 -9.55
CA GLY A 118 15.76 -16.91 -10.71
C GLY A 118 17.25 -16.86 -11.10
N MET A 119 18.14 -16.67 -10.13
CA MET A 119 19.59 -16.53 -10.34
C MET A 119 20.37 -17.59 -9.56
N SER A 120 21.65 -17.76 -9.89
CA SER A 120 22.55 -18.58 -9.07
C SER A 120 22.95 -17.86 -7.79
N GLN A 121 23.10 -18.60 -6.68
CA GLN A 121 23.54 -18.05 -5.39
C GLN A 121 24.86 -17.26 -5.48
N PRO A 122 25.91 -17.71 -6.22
CA PRO A 122 27.13 -16.92 -6.37
C PRO A 122 26.91 -15.55 -7.03
N THR A 123 25.90 -15.41 -7.89
CA THR A 123 25.60 -14.14 -8.55
C THR A 123 24.99 -13.13 -7.57
N VAL A 124 24.02 -13.57 -6.75
CA VAL A 124 23.43 -12.72 -5.70
C VAL A 124 24.48 -12.36 -4.65
N HIS A 125 25.28 -13.33 -4.21
CA HIS A 125 26.37 -13.10 -3.26
C HIS A 125 27.36 -12.06 -3.80
N ARG A 126 27.82 -12.20 -5.05
CA ARG A 126 28.75 -11.25 -5.67
C ARG A 126 28.18 -9.83 -5.74
N ALA A 127 26.91 -9.69 -6.10
CA ALA A 127 26.25 -8.40 -6.16
C ALA A 127 26.22 -7.69 -4.79
N VAL A 128 25.91 -8.41 -3.71
CA VAL A 128 25.93 -7.87 -2.34
C VAL A 128 27.36 -7.57 -1.89
N THR A 129 28.31 -8.49 -2.10
CA THR A 129 29.71 -8.27 -1.72
C THR A 129 30.33 -7.07 -2.42
N GLN A 130 29.93 -6.76 -3.66
CA GLN A 130 30.39 -5.57 -4.36
C GLN A 130 29.87 -4.27 -3.71
N ILE A 131 28.60 -4.24 -3.27
CA ILE A 131 28.10 -3.10 -2.48
C ILE A 131 28.90 -2.97 -1.19
N GLU A 132 29.12 -4.08 -0.45
CA GLU A 132 29.88 -4.05 0.81
C GLU A 132 31.32 -3.55 0.61
N ALA A 133 31.98 -3.97 -0.47
CA ALA A 133 33.34 -3.53 -0.81
C ALA A 133 33.39 -2.04 -1.12
N GLU A 134 32.44 -1.53 -1.91
CA GLU A 134 32.33 -0.09 -2.21
C GLU A 134 31.95 0.74 -0.98
N ALA A 135 31.15 0.16 -0.07
CA ALA A 135 30.77 0.79 1.18
C ALA A 135 31.88 0.76 2.25
N GLY A 136 32.87 -0.13 2.11
CA GLY A 136 33.91 -0.37 3.11
C GLY A 136 33.38 -0.99 4.42
N ARG A 137 32.17 -1.57 4.40
CA ARG A 137 31.50 -2.11 5.59
C ARG A 137 30.58 -3.28 5.23
N ARG A 138 30.36 -4.17 6.20
CA ARG A 138 29.34 -5.22 6.09
C ARG A 138 27.94 -4.62 6.15
N LEU A 139 27.06 -5.16 5.32
CA LEU A 139 25.64 -4.84 5.29
C LEU A 139 24.80 -5.97 5.86
N PHE A 140 25.34 -7.20 5.87
CA PHE A 140 24.75 -8.37 6.48
C PHE A 140 25.69 -9.00 7.50
N GLU A 141 25.11 -9.48 8.60
CA GLU A 141 25.78 -10.23 9.65
C GLU A 141 25.35 -11.69 9.58
N ARG A 142 26.30 -12.62 9.75
CA ARG A 142 26.00 -14.04 9.78
C ARG A 142 25.47 -14.43 11.15
N THR A 143 24.40 -15.21 11.16
CA THR A 143 23.82 -15.80 12.37
C THR A 143 23.74 -17.32 12.21
N ALA A 144 23.39 -18.03 13.29
CA ALA A 144 23.19 -19.47 13.23
C ALA A 144 22.01 -19.86 12.28
N GLN A 145 21.06 -18.95 12.07
CA GLN A 145 19.85 -19.16 11.27
C GLN A 145 19.94 -18.59 9.85
N GLY A 146 21.03 -17.90 9.49
CA GLY A 146 21.19 -17.31 8.15
C GLY A 146 21.95 -16.00 8.19
N VAL A 147 21.33 -14.95 7.62
CA VAL A 147 21.90 -13.61 7.60
C VAL A 147 20.89 -12.55 8.00
N VAL A 148 21.34 -11.60 8.81
CA VAL A 148 20.52 -10.49 9.29
C VAL A 148 21.09 -9.19 8.72
N ALA A 149 20.23 -8.32 8.21
CA ALA A 149 20.65 -7.03 7.71
C ALA A 149 20.98 -6.08 8.87
N THR A 150 22.10 -5.37 8.75
CA THR A 150 22.40 -4.21 9.61
C THR A 150 21.32 -3.14 9.47
N ARG A 151 21.20 -2.23 10.44
CA ARG A 151 20.19 -1.15 10.41
C ARG A 151 20.27 -0.31 9.11
N PRO A 152 21.45 0.16 8.64
CA PRO A 152 21.54 0.89 7.37
C PRO A 152 21.22 0.04 6.14
N CYS A 153 21.53 -1.26 6.16
CA CYS A 153 21.11 -2.18 5.09
C CYS A 153 19.59 -2.34 5.03
N ALA A 154 18.92 -2.48 6.18
CA ALA A 154 17.46 -2.56 6.23
C ALA A 154 16.80 -1.26 5.73
N ALA A 155 17.34 -0.10 6.10
CA ALA A 155 16.88 1.20 5.59
C ALA A 155 17.09 1.34 4.07
N LEU A 156 18.26 0.94 3.55
CA LEU A 156 18.55 0.94 2.12
C LEU A 156 17.65 -0.03 1.34
N ALA A 157 17.37 -1.22 1.87
CA ALA A 157 16.45 -2.16 1.24
C ALA A 157 15.03 -1.57 1.13
N GLN A 158 14.56 -0.94 2.20
CA GLN A 158 13.26 -0.26 2.24
C GLN A 158 13.20 0.90 1.23
N ALA A 159 14.20 1.77 1.22
CA ALA A 159 14.30 2.87 0.27
C ALA A 159 14.37 2.39 -1.18
N GLY A 160 15.17 1.34 -1.45
CA GLY A 160 15.28 0.73 -2.77
C GLY A 160 13.97 0.13 -3.27
N ARG A 161 13.18 -0.51 -2.40
CA ARG A 161 11.83 -0.98 -2.76
C ARG A 161 10.91 0.16 -3.16
N LEU A 162 10.86 1.23 -2.36
CA LEU A 162 10.00 2.37 -2.66
C LEU A 162 10.47 3.14 -3.91
N ALA A 163 11.77 3.24 -4.15
CA ALA A 163 12.32 3.82 -5.37
C ALA A 163 11.93 2.98 -6.61
N PHE A 164 12.03 1.66 -6.53
CA PHE A 164 11.56 0.78 -7.60
C PHE A 164 10.05 0.86 -7.81
N TYR A 165 9.27 1.04 -6.74
CA TYR A 165 7.85 1.30 -6.82
C TYR A 165 7.55 2.58 -7.63
N GLU A 166 8.23 3.70 -7.36
CA GLU A 166 8.07 4.94 -8.14
C GLU A 166 8.45 4.77 -9.61
N LEU A 167 9.48 3.96 -9.91
CA LEU A 167 9.82 3.62 -11.29
C LEU A 167 8.74 2.78 -11.98
N ASP A 168 8.07 1.90 -11.25
CA ASP A 168 6.91 1.15 -11.76
C ASP A 168 5.70 2.07 -12.00
N GLN A 169 5.48 3.06 -11.14
CA GLN A 169 4.46 4.09 -11.37
C GLN A 169 4.78 4.94 -12.60
N ALA A 170 6.06 5.27 -12.82
CA ALA A 170 6.48 6.00 -14.02
C ALA A 170 6.12 5.24 -15.30
N GLU A 171 6.33 3.93 -15.34
CA GLU A 171 5.96 3.12 -16.51
C GLU A 171 4.44 3.10 -16.74
N ALA A 172 3.65 3.07 -15.66
CA ALA A 172 2.19 3.16 -15.74
C ALA A 172 1.74 4.54 -16.26
N ASP A 173 2.25 5.64 -15.72
CA ASP A 173 1.88 6.99 -16.16
C ASP A 173 2.32 7.26 -17.61
N LEU A 174 3.49 6.76 -18.02
CA LEU A 174 3.97 6.90 -19.40
C LEU A 174 3.12 6.10 -20.40
N ALA A 175 2.57 4.95 -19.99
CA ALA A 175 1.70 4.15 -20.83
C ALA A 175 0.36 4.85 -21.15
N GLU A 176 -0.10 5.77 -20.30
CA GLU A 176 -1.34 6.52 -20.53
C GLU A 176 -1.27 7.44 -21.75
N PHE A 177 -0.08 7.98 -22.09
CA PHE A 177 0.11 8.77 -23.31
C PHE A 177 -0.19 7.98 -24.59
N GLU A 178 -0.18 6.64 -24.51
CA GLU A 178 -0.47 5.73 -25.61
C GLU A 178 -1.80 5.00 -25.42
N GLY A 179 -2.62 5.39 -24.44
CA GLY A 179 -3.88 4.73 -24.10
C GLY A 179 -3.70 3.28 -23.65
N ARG A 180 -2.52 2.93 -23.12
CA ARG A 180 -2.20 1.58 -22.67
C ARG A 180 -2.38 1.47 -21.16
N GLU A 181 -3.05 0.40 -20.73
CA GLU A 181 -3.17 0.03 -19.32
C GLU A 181 -1.95 -0.79 -18.89
N VAL A 182 -1.06 -0.21 -18.10
CA VAL A 182 0.16 -0.87 -17.59
C VAL A 182 0.22 -0.77 -16.06
N GLY A 183 0.80 -1.80 -15.45
CA GLY A 183 0.96 -1.89 -14.01
C GLY A 183 -0.17 -2.66 -13.35
N ARG A 184 -0.44 -2.34 -12.09
CA ARG A 184 -1.52 -2.91 -11.29
C ARG A 184 -1.87 -1.97 -10.14
N ILE A 185 -3.07 -2.12 -9.60
CA ILE A 185 -3.46 -1.48 -8.33
C ILE A 185 -3.54 -2.54 -7.25
N VAL A 186 -2.93 -2.30 -6.09
CA VAL A 186 -3.01 -3.19 -4.92
C VAL A 186 -3.65 -2.46 -3.75
N ILE A 187 -4.76 -2.98 -3.26
CA ILE A 187 -5.60 -2.36 -2.23
C ILE A 187 -5.56 -3.22 -0.98
N GLY A 188 -5.21 -2.63 0.16
CA GLY A 188 -5.39 -3.27 1.46
C GLY A 188 -6.78 -2.97 2.00
N SER A 189 -7.60 -4.01 2.16
CA SER A 189 -9.02 -3.87 2.45
C SER A 189 -9.36 -4.41 3.83
N MET A 190 -9.90 -3.53 4.67
CA MET A 190 -10.49 -3.91 5.97
C MET A 190 -11.97 -4.33 5.78
N PRO A 191 -12.57 -5.04 6.77
CA PRO A 191 -13.87 -5.70 6.59
C PRO A 191 -14.96 -4.85 5.93
N LEU A 192 -15.19 -3.63 6.41
CA LEU A 192 -16.24 -2.74 5.90
C LEU A 192 -16.08 -2.41 4.41
N SER A 193 -14.86 -2.09 3.97
CA SER A 193 -14.66 -1.64 2.59
C SER A 193 -15.01 -2.73 1.57
N ARG A 194 -14.89 -4.02 1.95
CA ARG A 194 -15.25 -5.16 1.09
C ARG A 194 -16.75 -5.31 0.88
N SER A 195 -17.57 -4.96 1.87
CA SER A 195 -19.02 -5.16 1.80
C SER A 195 -19.74 -4.03 1.07
N VAL A 196 -19.16 -2.82 1.02
CA VAL A 196 -19.88 -1.62 0.59
C VAL A 196 -19.12 -0.78 -0.43
N LEU A 197 -17.91 -0.33 -0.12
CA LEU A 197 -17.17 0.64 -0.94
C LEU A 197 -16.55 0.00 -2.19
N LEU A 198 -15.76 -1.05 -1.99
CA LEU A 198 -14.97 -1.66 -3.06
C LEU A 198 -15.82 -2.27 -4.17
N PRO A 199 -16.91 -3.03 -3.89
CA PRO A 199 -17.72 -3.58 -4.96
C PRO A 199 -18.26 -2.51 -5.92
N LYS A 200 -18.76 -1.39 -5.40
CA LYS A 200 -19.27 -0.27 -6.20
C LYS A 200 -18.16 0.43 -6.98
N ALA A 201 -17.07 0.80 -6.30
CA ALA A 201 -15.96 1.50 -6.92
C ALA A 201 -15.26 0.66 -7.99
N LEU A 202 -15.06 -0.64 -7.74
CA LEU A 202 -14.42 -1.56 -8.69
C LEU A 202 -15.31 -1.88 -9.90
N ALA A 203 -16.64 -1.94 -9.72
CA ALA A 203 -17.58 -2.07 -10.83
C ALA A 203 -17.50 -0.86 -11.78
N GLY A 204 -17.51 0.35 -11.23
CA GLY A 204 -17.30 1.59 -12.00
C GLY A 204 -15.91 1.62 -12.66
N PHE A 205 -14.87 1.27 -11.90
CA PHE A 205 -13.50 1.28 -12.39
C PHE A 205 -13.30 0.34 -13.58
N ARG A 206 -13.93 -0.83 -13.57
CA ARG A 206 -13.81 -1.82 -14.65
C ARG A 206 -14.45 -1.34 -15.95
N ALA A 207 -15.43 -0.44 -15.90
CA ALA A 207 -16.02 0.17 -17.10
C ALA A 207 -15.02 1.09 -17.83
N GLU A 208 -14.16 1.77 -17.09
CA GLU A 208 -13.15 2.69 -17.65
C GLU A 208 -11.78 2.03 -17.89
N ARG A 209 -11.41 1.05 -17.06
CA ARG A 209 -10.12 0.33 -17.09
C ARG A 209 -10.33 -1.18 -17.17
N PRO A 210 -10.77 -1.69 -18.34
CA PRO A 210 -11.23 -3.07 -18.48
C PRO A 210 -10.15 -4.13 -18.24
N ARG A 211 -8.88 -3.80 -18.45
CA ARG A 211 -7.78 -4.77 -18.43
C ARG A 211 -6.79 -4.58 -17.28
N LEU A 212 -6.78 -3.42 -16.62
CA LEU A 212 -5.82 -3.14 -15.57
C LEU A 212 -6.01 -4.13 -14.40
N PRO A 213 -4.96 -4.87 -14.00
CA PRO A 213 -5.03 -5.77 -12.85
C PRO A 213 -5.27 -5.00 -11.56
N VAL A 214 -6.25 -5.44 -10.78
CA VAL A 214 -6.50 -4.95 -9.42
C VAL A 214 -6.43 -6.11 -8.46
N ARG A 215 -5.63 -5.97 -7.40
CA ARG A 215 -5.51 -6.95 -6.32
C ARG A 215 -6.09 -6.35 -5.04
N VAL A 216 -7.00 -7.08 -4.42
CA VAL A 216 -7.52 -6.75 -3.09
C VAL A 216 -6.90 -7.73 -2.11
N LEU A 217 -6.18 -7.20 -1.13
CA LEU A 217 -5.58 -7.96 -0.04
C LEU A 217 -6.36 -7.68 1.24
N ASP A 218 -6.82 -8.71 1.91
CA ASP A 218 -7.42 -8.60 3.23
C ASP A 218 -6.51 -9.20 4.30
N GLY A 219 -6.66 -8.72 5.53
CA GLY A 219 -5.87 -9.18 6.65
C GLY A 219 -5.89 -8.25 7.85
N PRO A 220 -5.16 -8.61 8.91
CA PRO A 220 -4.88 -7.73 10.04
C PRO A 220 -4.30 -6.39 9.61
N TYR A 221 -4.67 -5.32 10.33
CA TYR A 221 -4.27 -3.95 9.99
C TYR A 221 -2.76 -3.75 9.98
N ASP A 222 -2.05 -4.31 10.95
CA ASP A 222 -0.59 -4.27 11.08
C ASP A 222 0.11 -4.91 9.89
N LEU A 223 -0.38 -6.05 9.39
CA LEU A 223 0.16 -6.70 8.19
C LEU A 223 -0.10 -5.87 6.93
N LEU A 224 -1.31 -5.32 6.78
CA LEU A 224 -1.64 -4.46 5.64
C LEU A 224 -0.86 -3.13 5.69
N LEU A 225 -0.68 -2.55 6.88
CA LEU A 225 0.14 -1.35 7.07
C LEU A 225 1.60 -1.62 6.74
N ALA A 226 2.17 -2.74 7.18
CA ALA A 226 3.52 -3.13 6.79
C ALA A 226 3.65 -3.27 5.26
N GLY A 227 2.68 -3.89 4.59
CA GLY A 227 2.65 -3.98 3.12
C GLY A 227 2.53 -2.61 2.44
N LEU A 228 1.73 -1.70 2.99
CA LEU A 228 1.62 -0.31 2.53
C LEU A 228 2.98 0.39 2.64
N LEU A 229 3.61 0.34 3.81
CA LEU A 229 4.91 0.95 4.04
C LEU A 229 5.98 0.35 3.13
N ARG A 230 5.89 -0.94 2.82
CA ARG A 230 6.82 -1.61 1.91
C ARG A 230 6.62 -1.31 0.41
N GLY A 231 5.55 -0.59 0.04
CA GLY A 231 5.19 -0.35 -1.36
C GLY A 231 4.57 -1.57 -2.05
N GLU A 232 4.18 -2.59 -1.29
CA GLU A 232 3.48 -3.79 -1.80
C GLU A 232 1.98 -3.52 -1.98
N ILE A 233 1.44 -2.59 -1.19
CA ILE A 233 0.06 -2.09 -1.23
C ILE A 233 0.11 -0.60 -1.58
N ASP A 234 -0.77 -0.13 -2.45
CA ASP A 234 -0.83 1.28 -2.87
C ASP A 234 -1.52 2.14 -1.80
N PHE A 235 -2.67 1.67 -1.33
CA PHE A 235 -3.45 2.33 -0.29
C PHE A 235 -4.31 1.34 0.50
N LEU A 236 -4.71 1.74 1.70
CA LEU A 236 -5.66 1.00 2.53
C LEU A 236 -7.03 1.67 2.51
N VAL A 237 -8.10 0.88 2.62
CA VAL A 237 -9.49 1.38 2.75
C VAL A 237 -10.19 0.74 3.94
N GLY A 238 -10.56 1.54 4.94
CA GLY A 238 -11.27 1.06 6.12
C GLY A 238 -11.20 1.99 7.33
N ALA A 239 -11.42 1.41 8.51
CA ALA A 239 -11.43 2.15 9.77
C ALA A 239 -10.10 2.86 10.01
N LEU A 240 -10.16 4.18 10.21
CA LEU A 240 -8.99 4.98 10.55
C LEU A 240 -8.56 4.72 12.01
N ARG A 241 -7.36 5.16 12.35
CA ARG A 241 -6.74 4.91 13.66
C ARG A 241 -6.59 6.23 14.38
N ASP A 242 -6.87 6.20 15.67
CA ASP A 242 -6.65 7.34 16.56
C ASP A 242 -5.88 6.84 17.79
N PRO A 243 -4.63 7.30 18.02
CA PRO A 243 -3.87 8.21 17.14
C PRO A 243 -3.48 7.55 15.80
N ALA A 244 -3.28 8.36 14.77
CA ALA A 244 -2.73 7.91 13.50
C ALA A 244 -1.30 7.35 13.69
N PRO A 245 -0.86 6.34 12.92
CA PRO A 245 0.53 5.88 12.96
C PRO A 245 1.48 7.03 12.62
N LEU A 246 2.50 7.25 13.44
CA LEU A 246 3.38 8.41 13.36
C LEU A 246 4.18 8.46 12.04
N GLY A 247 4.20 9.64 11.40
CA GLY A 247 5.21 10.07 10.43
C GLY A 247 5.24 9.41 9.04
N GLU A 248 4.74 8.19 8.90
CA GLU A 248 4.93 7.39 7.68
C GLU A 248 3.68 7.29 6.78
N VAL A 249 2.51 7.59 7.35
CA VAL A 249 1.23 7.53 6.64
C VAL A 249 0.36 8.76 6.90
N MET A 250 -0.48 9.07 5.94
CA MET A 250 -1.57 10.03 6.07
C MET A 250 -2.92 9.31 6.01
N GLN A 251 -3.88 9.80 6.79
CA GLN A 251 -5.24 9.27 6.81
C GLN A 251 -6.21 10.33 6.27
N ARG A 252 -7.04 9.93 5.29
CA ARG A 252 -8.06 10.79 4.68
C ARG A 252 -9.45 10.21 4.99
N PRO A 253 -10.27 10.89 5.82
CA PRO A 253 -11.62 10.42 6.10
C PRO A 253 -12.49 10.46 4.84
N LEU A 254 -13.41 9.50 4.73
CA LEU A 254 -14.42 9.42 3.66
C LEU A 254 -15.82 9.66 4.24
N PHE A 255 -16.15 8.99 5.35
CA PHE A 255 -17.42 9.12 6.07
C PHE A 255 -17.30 8.50 7.47
N ASP A 256 -18.31 8.70 8.30
CA ASP A 256 -18.41 8.08 9.62
C ASP A 256 -19.33 6.85 9.62
N ASP A 257 -18.87 5.78 10.26
CA ASP A 257 -19.61 4.54 10.45
C ASP A 257 -19.97 4.33 11.92
N GLN A 258 -21.11 3.69 12.16
CA GLN A 258 -21.57 3.36 13.50
C GLN A 258 -21.51 1.86 13.75
N LEU A 259 -21.52 1.49 15.03
CA LEU A 259 -21.70 0.11 15.45
C LEU A 259 -23.16 -0.32 15.25
N ALA A 260 -23.37 -1.57 14.83
CA ALA A 260 -24.67 -2.23 14.82
C ALA A 260 -24.55 -3.58 15.51
N LEU A 261 -25.58 -3.89 16.31
CA LEU A 261 -25.77 -5.19 16.92
C LEU A 261 -26.75 -5.96 16.03
N ILE A 262 -26.40 -7.18 15.67
CA ILE A 262 -27.19 -8.02 14.77
C ILE A 262 -27.45 -9.38 15.38
N ALA A 263 -28.49 -10.06 14.91
CA ALA A 263 -28.82 -11.41 15.31
C ALA A 263 -29.35 -12.22 14.11
N GLY A 264 -29.46 -13.54 14.30
CA GLY A 264 -30.20 -14.41 13.39
C GLY A 264 -31.67 -13.97 13.26
N LEU A 265 -32.31 -14.35 12.16
CA LEU A 265 -33.71 -13.95 11.87
C LEU A 265 -34.69 -14.42 12.95
N ASP A 266 -34.44 -15.63 13.50
CA ASP A 266 -35.28 -16.31 14.48
C ASP A 266 -34.76 -16.16 15.92
N HIS A 267 -33.78 -15.27 16.14
CA HIS A 267 -33.20 -15.05 17.47
C HIS A 267 -34.26 -14.53 18.46
N PRO A 268 -34.27 -14.94 19.75
CA PRO A 268 -35.29 -14.50 20.71
C PRO A 268 -35.41 -12.98 20.91
N LEU A 269 -34.29 -12.26 20.71
CA LEU A 269 -34.25 -10.79 20.77
C LEU A 269 -34.61 -10.11 19.43
N ALA A 270 -34.76 -10.86 18.34
CA ALA A 270 -35.08 -10.31 17.04
C ALA A 270 -36.51 -9.73 17.03
N GLY A 271 -36.63 -8.43 16.78
CA GLY A 271 -37.92 -7.72 16.75
C GLY A 271 -38.41 -7.20 18.11
N ARG A 272 -37.64 -7.37 19.18
CA ARG A 272 -37.87 -6.62 20.44
C ARG A 272 -37.40 -5.17 20.29
N HIS A 273 -38.13 -4.24 20.90
CA HIS A 273 -37.88 -2.78 20.86
C HIS A 273 -37.44 -2.20 22.22
N ASP A 274 -37.51 -2.99 23.28
CA ASP A 274 -37.28 -2.58 24.67
C ASP A 274 -36.01 -3.20 25.26
N LEU A 275 -34.98 -3.41 24.41
CA LEU A 275 -33.77 -4.14 24.79
C LEU A 275 -32.92 -3.37 25.80
N THR A 276 -32.51 -4.06 26.86
CA THR A 276 -31.55 -3.58 27.85
C THR A 276 -30.17 -4.21 27.65
N LEU A 277 -29.13 -3.61 28.23
CA LEU A 277 -27.79 -4.24 28.22
C LEU A 277 -27.77 -5.58 28.96
N ASP A 278 -28.60 -5.75 30.00
CA ASP A 278 -28.76 -7.03 30.70
C ASP A 278 -29.37 -8.12 29.82
N ASP A 279 -30.32 -7.77 28.93
CA ASP A 279 -30.85 -8.72 27.93
C ASP A 279 -29.72 -9.19 27.01
N LEU A 280 -28.88 -8.26 26.54
CA LEU A 280 -27.77 -8.52 25.62
C LEU A 280 -26.64 -9.35 26.26
N ALA A 281 -26.35 -9.13 27.53
CA ALA A 281 -25.28 -9.80 28.26
C ALA A 281 -25.55 -11.29 28.52
N ARG A 282 -26.82 -11.73 28.42
CA ARG A 282 -27.23 -13.13 28.64
C ARG A 282 -26.90 -14.06 27.48
N TYR A 283 -26.64 -13.51 26.30
CA TYR A 283 -26.40 -14.28 25.08
C TYR A 283 -24.90 -14.38 24.76
N PRO A 284 -24.47 -15.43 24.04
CA PRO A 284 -23.11 -15.50 23.51
C PRO A 284 -22.91 -14.52 22.36
N TRP A 285 -21.67 -14.12 22.08
CA TRP A 285 -21.34 -13.08 21.12
C TRP A 285 -20.30 -13.50 20.09
N ILE A 286 -20.48 -13.02 18.85
CA ILE A 286 -19.48 -13.05 17.79
C ILE A 286 -19.03 -11.62 17.55
N VAL A 287 -17.75 -11.35 17.78
CA VAL A 287 -17.20 -9.98 17.77
C VAL A 287 -15.91 -9.90 16.96
N PRO A 288 -15.51 -8.70 16.51
CA PRO A 288 -14.22 -8.51 15.86
C PRO A 288 -13.05 -8.81 16.81
N ARG A 289 -11.89 -9.12 16.22
CA ARG A 289 -10.65 -9.41 16.95
C ARG A 289 -10.29 -8.30 17.93
N ALA A 290 -9.70 -8.68 19.06
CA ALA A 290 -9.09 -7.76 20.01
C ALA A 290 -8.14 -6.75 19.32
N GLY A 291 -8.15 -5.50 19.78
CA GLY A 291 -7.34 -4.40 19.23
C GLY A 291 -7.90 -3.75 17.94
N THR A 292 -9.04 -4.19 17.44
CA THR A 292 -9.74 -3.49 16.35
C THR A 292 -10.62 -2.37 16.89
N PRO A 293 -10.88 -1.29 16.12
CA PRO A 293 -11.69 -0.17 16.62
C PRO A 293 -13.13 -0.59 16.95
N THR A 294 -13.67 -1.54 16.20
CA THR A 294 -15.01 -2.11 16.44
C THR A 294 -15.05 -2.90 17.74
N ARG A 295 -13.98 -3.63 18.07
CA ARG A 295 -13.89 -4.34 19.34
C ARG A 295 -13.78 -3.39 20.52
N VAL A 296 -12.99 -2.31 20.41
CA VAL A 296 -12.91 -1.27 21.47
C VAL A 296 -14.30 -0.67 21.76
N GLN A 297 -15.08 -0.38 20.71
CA GLN A 297 -16.45 0.11 20.87
C GLN A 297 -17.38 -0.91 21.51
N PHE A 298 -17.27 -2.19 21.14
CA PHE A 298 -18.02 -3.28 21.78
C PHE A 298 -17.68 -3.41 23.27
N ASP A 299 -16.40 -3.40 23.63
CA ASP A 299 -15.97 -3.53 25.03
C ASP A 299 -16.45 -2.31 25.85
N ALA A 300 -16.40 -1.10 25.27
CA ALA A 300 -16.90 0.13 25.89
C ALA A 300 -18.41 0.09 26.16
N LEU A 301 -19.19 -0.56 25.29
CA LEU A 301 -20.64 -0.69 25.45
C LEU A 301 -21.04 -1.32 26.79
N PHE A 302 -20.35 -2.38 27.19
CA PHE A 302 -20.62 -3.07 28.46
C PHE A 302 -19.96 -2.37 29.65
N ALA A 303 -18.73 -1.84 29.46
CA ALA A 303 -17.99 -1.14 30.51
C ALA A 303 -18.71 0.14 30.98
N GLU A 304 -19.17 0.99 30.05
CA GLU A 304 -19.92 2.21 30.37
C GLU A 304 -21.28 1.92 31.02
N GLY A 305 -21.86 0.74 30.72
CA GLY A 305 -23.10 0.26 31.34
C GLY A 305 -22.92 -0.34 32.73
N GLY A 306 -21.69 -0.50 33.22
CA GLY A 306 -21.40 -1.14 34.51
C GLY A 306 -21.75 -2.63 34.55
N ILE A 307 -21.86 -3.28 33.39
CA ILE A 307 -22.27 -4.69 33.25
C ILE A 307 -21.05 -5.53 32.89
N VAL A 308 -20.95 -6.71 33.48
CA VAL A 308 -19.90 -7.68 33.14
C VAL A 308 -20.08 -8.11 31.68
N PRO A 309 -19.04 -8.01 30.84
CA PRO A 309 -19.15 -8.42 29.45
C PRO A 309 -19.54 -9.91 29.34
N PRO A 310 -20.23 -10.30 28.27
CA PRO A 310 -20.70 -11.67 28.07
C PRO A 310 -19.53 -12.66 28.12
N ALA A 311 -19.70 -13.77 28.86
CA ALA A 311 -18.63 -14.74 29.10
C ALA A 311 -18.27 -15.59 27.86
N SER A 312 -19.22 -15.76 26.94
CA SER A 312 -19.02 -16.54 25.72
C SER A 312 -18.80 -15.62 24.53
N ILE A 313 -17.53 -15.48 24.12
CA ILE A 313 -17.10 -14.64 23.01
C ILE A 313 -16.38 -15.50 21.96
N LEU A 314 -16.87 -15.41 20.73
CA LEU A 314 -16.20 -15.91 19.53
C LEU A 314 -15.62 -14.72 18.76
N GLU A 315 -14.29 -14.68 18.62
CA GLU A 315 -13.63 -13.62 17.85
C GLU A 315 -13.54 -13.97 16.36
N CYS A 316 -14.13 -13.14 15.50
CA CYS A 316 -14.13 -13.35 14.05
C CYS A 316 -14.09 -12.03 13.26
N GLY A 317 -13.22 -11.96 12.26
CA GLY A 317 -13.18 -10.85 11.28
C GLY A 317 -13.94 -11.12 9.98
N SER A 318 -14.58 -12.29 9.86
CA SER A 318 -15.32 -12.73 8.67
C SER A 318 -16.81 -12.56 8.88
N ILE A 319 -17.41 -11.65 8.11
CA ILE A 319 -18.87 -11.48 8.08
C ILE A 319 -19.58 -12.74 7.60
N LEU A 320 -18.97 -13.51 6.70
CA LEU A 320 -19.53 -14.78 6.24
C LEU A 320 -19.67 -15.77 7.39
N LEU A 321 -18.59 -15.99 8.17
CA LEU A 321 -18.65 -16.92 9.30
C LEU A 321 -19.63 -16.42 10.38
N MET A 322 -19.60 -15.12 10.68
CA MET A 322 -20.54 -14.51 11.62
C MET A 322 -21.98 -14.78 11.18
N ARG A 323 -22.34 -14.48 9.93
CA ARG A 323 -23.68 -14.69 9.38
C ARG A 323 -24.15 -16.14 9.54
N GLU A 324 -23.36 -17.11 9.10
CA GLU A 324 -23.75 -18.53 9.19
C GLU A 324 -23.98 -18.95 10.64
N MET A 325 -23.10 -18.53 11.55
CA MET A 325 -23.25 -18.82 12.98
C MET A 325 -24.50 -18.16 13.58
N LEU A 326 -24.80 -16.92 13.23
CA LEU A 326 -26.01 -16.23 13.69
C LEU A 326 -27.28 -16.93 13.21
N GLY A 327 -27.26 -17.56 12.03
CA GLY A 327 -28.40 -18.34 11.52
C GLY A 327 -28.58 -19.70 12.20
N MET A 328 -27.59 -20.18 12.94
CA MET A 328 -27.56 -21.54 13.51
C MET A 328 -27.49 -21.56 15.04
N SER A 329 -27.51 -20.40 15.70
CA SER A 329 -27.31 -20.30 17.14
C SER A 329 -27.90 -19.02 17.73
N ASP A 330 -27.95 -18.97 19.06
CA ASP A 330 -28.39 -17.79 19.81
C ASP A 330 -27.25 -16.75 20.02
N HIS A 331 -26.26 -16.74 19.12
CA HIS A 331 -25.22 -15.71 19.18
C HIS A 331 -25.78 -14.36 18.73
N LEU A 332 -25.25 -13.31 19.33
CA LEU A 332 -25.36 -11.93 18.87
C LEU A 332 -24.09 -11.53 18.11
N GLY A 333 -24.23 -10.68 17.11
CA GLY A 333 -23.13 -10.18 16.29
C GLY A 333 -22.90 -8.69 16.49
N CYS A 334 -21.64 -8.28 16.39
CA CYS A 334 -21.24 -6.87 16.50
C CYS A 334 -20.39 -6.46 15.28
N ILE A 335 -20.87 -5.48 14.51
CA ILE A 335 -20.24 -5.08 13.25
C ILE A 335 -20.55 -3.61 12.89
N SER A 336 -19.91 -3.08 11.85
CA SER A 336 -20.32 -1.84 11.19
C SER A 336 -21.80 -1.88 10.77
N ARG A 337 -22.50 -0.77 10.99
CA ARG A 337 -23.87 -0.55 10.52
C ARG A 337 -23.98 -0.69 9.00
N GLN A 338 -23.02 -0.18 8.25
CA GLN A 338 -23.01 -0.30 6.78
C GLN A 338 -22.87 -1.76 6.32
N GLN A 339 -22.04 -2.56 7.00
CA GLN A 339 -21.95 -4.01 6.73
C GLN A 339 -23.23 -4.74 7.13
N ALA A 340 -23.82 -4.41 8.29
CA ALA A 340 -25.08 -4.97 8.74
C ALA A 340 -26.20 -4.68 7.73
N ASN A 341 -26.33 -3.44 7.27
CA ASN A 341 -27.34 -3.04 6.28
C ASN A 341 -27.22 -3.84 4.98
N ALA A 342 -26.00 -4.15 4.52
CA ALA A 342 -25.78 -4.97 3.33
C ALA A 342 -26.29 -6.40 3.48
N GLU A 343 -26.23 -6.99 4.68
CA GLU A 343 -26.74 -8.34 4.95
C GLU A 343 -28.24 -8.33 5.31
N ILE A 344 -28.72 -7.29 6.01
CA ILE A 344 -30.15 -7.07 6.31
C ILE A 344 -30.94 -6.89 5.01
N GLY A 345 -30.41 -6.12 4.06
CA GLY A 345 -31.04 -5.92 2.74
C GLY A 345 -31.20 -7.21 1.92
N LYS A 346 -30.42 -8.26 2.26
CA LYS A 346 -30.53 -9.60 1.67
C LYS A 346 -31.43 -10.55 2.50
N GLY A 347 -31.98 -10.07 3.62
CA GLY A 347 -32.77 -10.88 4.54
C GLY A 347 -31.97 -11.96 5.26
N LEU A 348 -30.67 -11.77 5.49
CA LEU A 348 -29.80 -12.80 6.07
C LEU A 348 -29.64 -12.68 7.60
N VAL A 349 -29.78 -11.47 8.12
CA VAL A 349 -29.69 -11.13 9.56
C VAL A 349 -30.66 -10.01 9.89
N ARG A 350 -30.93 -9.77 11.16
CA ARG A 350 -31.70 -8.61 11.65
C ARG A 350 -30.82 -7.72 12.52
N ALA A 351 -30.99 -6.40 12.41
CA ALA A 351 -30.47 -5.48 13.41
C ALA A 351 -31.31 -5.58 14.68
N LEU A 352 -30.66 -5.55 15.84
CA LEU A 352 -31.33 -5.37 17.12
C LEU A 352 -31.68 -3.90 17.31
N ASP A 353 -32.88 -3.63 17.81
CA ASP A 353 -33.32 -2.28 18.15
C ASP A 353 -32.72 -1.87 19.51
N PHE A 354 -31.44 -1.54 19.47
CA PHE A 354 -30.68 -1.10 20.63
C PHE A 354 -29.85 0.13 20.26
N ALA A 355 -30.14 1.26 20.91
CA ALA A 355 -29.45 2.52 20.65
C ALA A 355 -28.06 2.53 21.30
N THR A 356 -27.03 2.31 20.50
CA THR A 356 -25.64 2.50 20.95
C THR A 356 -25.34 4.00 21.04
N ARG A 357 -25.00 4.51 22.23
CA ARG A 357 -24.55 5.91 22.43
C ARG A 357 -23.07 6.13 22.05
N LEU A 358 -22.46 5.16 21.39
CA LEU A 358 -21.05 5.15 21.04
C LEU A 358 -20.75 6.15 19.92
N PRO A 359 -19.55 6.76 19.93
CA PRO A 359 -19.17 7.72 18.90
C PRO A 359 -19.13 7.05 17.52
N ALA A 360 -19.43 7.82 16.49
CA ALA A 360 -19.19 7.38 15.13
C ALA A 360 -17.68 7.24 14.88
N ARG A 361 -17.30 6.35 13.97
CA ARG A 361 -15.92 6.03 13.68
C ARG A 361 -15.59 6.44 12.25
N PRO A 362 -14.51 7.21 12.04
CA PRO A 362 -14.12 7.60 10.70
C PRO A 362 -13.62 6.41 9.90
N ILE A 363 -14.22 6.21 8.73
CA ILE A 363 -13.80 5.29 7.69
C ILE A 363 -13.12 6.10 6.62
N GLY A 364 -11.98 5.63 6.12
CA GLY A 364 -11.23 6.38 5.14
C GLY A 364 -10.14 5.61 4.44
N LEU A 365 -9.21 6.40 3.90
CA LEU A 365 -8.03 5.93 3.20
C LEU A 365 -6.80 6.11 4.07
N THR A 366 -5.91 5.11 4.10
CA THR A 366 -4.55 5.27 4.64
C THR A 366 -3.56 5.18 3.47
N LEU A 367 -2.77 6.24 3.29
CA LEU A 367 -1.79 6.40 2.20
C LEU A 367 -0.40 6.56 2.81
N ARG A 368 0.67 6.18 2.11
CA ARG A 368 2.02 6.60 2.51
C ARG A 368 2.13 8.12 2.42
N THR A 369 2.85 8.73 3.35
CA THR A 369 3.18 10.16 3.27
C THR A 369 3.87 10.46 1.94
N ASN A 370 3.50 11.57 1.30
CA ASN A 370 3.99 11.99 -0.02
C ASN A 370 3.71 11.02 -1.17
N TRP A 371 2.88 9.98 -1.02
CA TRP A 371 2.51 9.12 -2.14
C TRP A 371 1.70 9.87 -3.19
N GLU A 372 1.98 9.59 -4.47
CA GLU A 372 1.31 10.25 -5.59
C GLU A 372 0.69 9.21 -6.52
N PRO A 373 -0.65 9.19 -6.65
CA PRO A 373 -1.34 8.20 -7.46
C PRO A 373 -1.10 8.46 -8.94
N THR A 374 -0.92 7.36 -9.69
CA THR A 374 -1.05 7.33 -11.15
C THR A 374 -2.46 7.74 -11.59
N ALA A 375 -2.66 8.00 -12.88
CA ALA A 375 -3.98 8.33 -13.41
C ALA A 375 -5.04 7.26 -13.07
N ALA A 376 -4.70 5.97 -13.24
CA ALA A 376 -5.61 4.87 -12.93
C ALA A 376 -5.89 4.75 -11.42
N GLN A 377 -4.88 4.91 -10.56
CA GLN A 377 -5.08 4.91 -9.11
C GLN A 377 -5.98 6.09 -8.69
N ARG A 378 -5.78 7.27 -9.27
CA ARG A 378 -6.58 8.46 -8.99
C ARG A 378 -8.05 8.24 -9.34
N LEU A 379 -8.32 7.73 -10.53
CA LEU A 379 -9.66 7.34 -10.95
C LEU A 379 -10.34 6.41 -9.92
N LEU A 380 -9.64 5.38 -9.45
CA LEU A 380 -10.20 4.48 -8.45
C LEU A 380 -10.46 5.17 -7.10
N LEU A 381 -9.57 6.08 -6.67
CA LEU A 381 -9.76 6.87 -5.45
C LEU A 381 -10.98 7.79 -5.56
N ASP A 382 -11.22 8.38 -6.74
CA ASP A 382 -12.38 9.23 -7.01
C ASP A 382 -13.67 8.41 -7.01
N LEU A 383 -13.66 7.22 -7.61
CA LEU A 383 -14.78 6.27 -7.56
C LEU A 383 -15.07 5.77 -6.14
N LEU A 384 -14.04 5.59 -5.30
CA LEU A 384 -14.22 5.28 -3.88
C LEU A 384 -14.89 6.42 -3.12
N GLN A 385 -14.54 7.66 -3.42
CA GLN A 385 -15.20 8.84 -2.85
C GLN A 385 -16.66 8.94 -3.30
N ALA A 386 -16.95 8.66 -4.58
CA ALA A 386 -18.32 8.65 -5.10
C ALA A 386 -19.17 7.48 -4.58
N ALA A 387 -18.53 6.38 -4.15
CA ALA A 387 -19.20 5.20 -3.60
C ALA A 387 -19.56 5.32 -2.11
N VAL A 388 -19.22 6.44 -1.46
CA VAL A 388 -19.53 6.69 -0.05
C VAL A 388 -21.05 6.56 0.18
N PRO A 389 -21.49 5.75 1.17
CA PRO A 389 -22.89 5.66 1.54
C PRO A 389 -23.43 7.03 1.97
N GLY A 390 -24.61 7.39 1.47
CA GLY A 390 -25.35 8.58 1.91
C GLY A 390 -25.99 8.42 3.28
#